data_AF-F8JVY2-F1
#
_entry.id   AF-F8JVY2-F1
#
_cell.length_a   1.000
_cell.length_b   1.000
_cell.length_c   1.000
_cell.angle_alpha   90.00
_cell.angle_beta   90.00
_cell.angle_gamma   90.00
#
_symmetry.space_group_name_H-M   'P 1'
#
loop_
_entity.id
_entity.type
_entity.pdbx_description
1 polymer ?
#
loop_
_entity_poly.entity_id
_entity_poly.type
_entity_poly.pdbx_seq_one_letter_code
_entity_poly.pdbx_strand_id
1 'polypeptide(L)'
;MRLLRALGTAVATVAVAVTSAAVPVAADAAPPARQHGNVHFDQIRYRPLDDRGVNGQWVKLTNDRHYTVDLRGWTLDERHDRRHFVLPEHRLRPGASVWIYSGRGHDSGANIYLGSRGYVWRWNGDTATLRNAHHTRIDTCSWNRTGDGITHCS
;
A
#
# COMPACT_ATOMS: atom_id res chain seq x y z
N MET A 1 -61.31 -60.51 46.43
CA MET A 1 -61.33 -60.21 44.99
C MET A 1 -60.00 -59.57 44.59
N ARG A 2 -59.11 -60.34 43.96
CA ARG A 2 -58.05 -59.79 43.10
C ARG A 2 -58.71 -59.37 41.78
N LEU A 3 -58.27 -58.27 41.16
CA LEU A 3 -57.74 -58.22 39.78
C LEU A 3 -57.69 -56.77 39.25
N LEU A 4 -56.44 -56.36 38.99
CA LEU A 4 -55.91 -55.65 37.81
C LEU A 4 -56.50 -54.28 37.40
N ARG A 5 -55.69 -53.23 37.54
CA ARG A 5 -55.74 -52.04 36.68
C ARG A 5 -54.68 -52.16 35.59
N ALA A 6 -55.11 -52.02 34.33
CA ALA A 6 -54.27 -52.07 33.15
C ALA A 6 -53.43 -50.78 32.98
N LEU A 7 -52.25 -50.96 32.41
CA LEU A 7 -51.22 -49.96 32.13
C LEU A 7 -51.63 -49.01 31.00
N GLY A 8 -51.44 -47.71 31.19
CA GLY A 8 -51.39 -46.72 30.11
C GLY A 8 -49.93 -46.33 29.86
N THR A 9 -49.43 -46.61 28.66
CA THR A 9 -48.07 -46.27 28.20
C THR A 9 -47.96 -44.79 27.90
N ALA A 10 -47.04 -44.08 28.58
CA ALA A 10 -46.66 -42.72 28.21
C ALA A 10 -45.46 -42.76 27.26
N VAL A 11 -45.61 -42.19 26.07
CA VAL A 11 -44.53 -42.02 25.08
C VAL A 11 -43.77 -40.74 25.43
N ALA A 12 -42.50 -40.86 25.78
CA ALA A 12 -41.61 -39.71 26.01
C ALA A 12 -40.87 -39.36 24.73
N THR A 13 -41.10 -38.15 24.19
CA THR A 13 -40.33 -37.60 23.07
C THR A 13 -39.03 -36.99 23.56
N VAL A 14 -37.90 -37.50 23.07
CA VAL A 14 -36.56 -36.95 23.33
C VAL A 14 -36.28 -35.83 22.33
N ALA A 15 -36.08 -34.60 22.81
CA ALA A 15 -35.63 -33.48 21.99
C ALA A 15 -34.08 -33.48 21.95
N VAL A 16 -33.50 -33.57 20.75
CA VAL A 16 -32.06 -33.48 20.52
C VAL A 16 -31.69 -32.01 20.29
N ALA A 17 -30.93 -31.42 21.20
CA ALA A 17 -30.37 -30.07 21.03
C ALA A 17 -29.07 -30.15 20.24
N VAL A 18 -29.03 -29.50 19.07
CA VAL A 18 -27.81 -29.38 18.24
C VAL A 18 -27.12 -28.07 18.63
N THR A 19 -25.96 -28.13 19.28
CA THR A 19 -25.14 -26.97 19.59
C THR A 19 -24.12 -26.75 18.47
N SER A 20 -24.28 -25.68 17.70
CA SER A 20 -23.30 -25.26 16.70
C SER A 20 -22.15 -24.52 17.39
N ALA A 21 -20.95 -25.10 17.42
CA ALA A 21 -19.75 -24.40 17.86
C ALA A 21 -19.23 -23.48 16.74
N ALA A 22 -19.14 -22.19 17.00
CA ALA A 22 -18.49 -21.23 16.10
C ALA A 22 -16.96 -21.31 16.28
N VAL A 23 -16.24 -21.56 15.20
CA VAL A 23 -14.76 -21.56 15.18
C VAL A 23 -14.28 -20.13 14.97
N PRO A 24 -13.40 -19.57 15.82
CA PRO A 24 -12.87 -18.23 15.56
C PRO A 24 -11.90 -18.31 14.38
N VAL A 25 -12.21 -17.58 13.31
CA VAL A 25 -11.26 -17.33 12.22
C VAL A 25 -10.25 -16.32 12.74
N ALA A 26 -8.99 -16.72 12.88
CA ALA A 26 -7.91 -15.80 13.17
C ALA A 26 -7.78 -14.82 12.01
N ALA A 27 -8.00 -13.52 12.28
CA ALA A 27 -7.62 -12.48 11.33
C ALA A 27 -6.10 -12.39 11.30
N ASP A 28 -5.49 -12.59 10.13
CA ASP A 28 -4.08 -12.30 9.89
C ASP A 28 -3.80 -10.85 10.32
N ALA A 29 -3.05 -10.71 11.42
CA ALA A 29 -2.58 -9.41 11.85
C ALA A 29 -1.56 -8.92 10.81
N ALA A 30 -1.93 -7.89 10.06
CA ALA A 30 -0.99 -7.20 9.18
C ALA A 30 0.25 -6.79 10.00
N PRO A 31 1.47 -6.89 9.43
CA PRO A 31 2.67 -6.39 10.08
C PRO A 31 2.44 -4.95 10.57
N PRO A 32 3.02 -4.55 11.72
CA PRO A 32 2.89 -3.17 12.19
C PRO A 32 3.35 -2.24 11.06
N ALA A 33 2.45 -1.36 10.61
CA ALA A 33 2.80 -0.33 9.64
C ALA A 33 4.00 0.43 10.21
N ARG A 34 5.13 0.44 9.48
CA ARG A 34 6.26 1.31 9.84
C ARG A 34 5.73 2.73 9.84
N GLN A 35 5.74 3.38 11.00
CA GLN A 35 5.27 4.76 11.12
C GLN A 35 6.49 5.67 10.92
N HIS A 36 6.67 6.21 9.72
CA HIS A 36 7.72 7.17 9.44
C HIS A 36 7.44 8.54 10.10
N GLY A 37 6.19 8.77 10.53
CA GLY A 37 5.71 10.04 11.07
C GLY A 37 5.69 11.17 10.02
N ASN A 38 5.88 10.83 8.74
CA ASN A 38 5.98 11.76 7.62
C ASN A 38 5.44 11.14 6.33
N VAL A 39 5.40 11.94 5.25
CA VAL A 39 5.30 11.39 3.91
C VAL A 39 6.62 10.68 3.59
N HIS A 40 6.57 9.47 3.07
CA HIS A 40 7.75 8.67 2.77
C HIS A 40 7.58 7.92 1.45
N PHE A 41 8.69 7.47 0.87
CA PHE A 41 8.66 6.43 -0.15
C PHE A 41 8.24 5.12 0.51
N ASP A 42 7.14 4.51 0.07
CA ASP A 42 6.75 3.16 0.50
C ASP A 42 7.43 2.13 -0.41
N GLN A 43 7.27 2.31 -1.72
CA GLN A 43 7.83 1.42 -2.73
C GLN A 43 8.30 2.19 -3.95
N ILE A 44 9.38 1.71 -4.57
CA ILE A 44 9.84 2.22 -5.87
C ILE A 44 10.05 1.04 -6.80
N ARG A 45 9.38 1.06 -7.95
CA ARG A 45 9.66 0.16 -9.06
C ARG A 45 10.60 0.83 -10.03
N TYR A 46 11.84 0.36 -10.02
CA TYR A 46 12.91 0.89 -10.84
C TYR A 46 13.19 0.04 -12.09
N ARG A 47 12.64 -1.17 -12.20
CA ARG A 47 12.63 -1.94 -13.45
C ARG A 47 11.20 -2.00 -14.00
N PRO A 48 10.97 -1.50 -15.22
CA PRO A 48 9.66 -1.54 -15.83
C PRO A 48 9.17 -2.97 -16.05
N LEU A 49 7.85 -3.17 -15.99
CA LEU A 49 7.21 -4.28 -16.67
C LEU A 49 7.28 -4.06 -18.18
N ASP A 50 7.42 -5.14 -18.90
CA ASP A 50 7.82 -5.23 -20.31
C ASP A 50 6.88 -4.40 -21.19
N ASP A 51 5.57 -4.54 -20.99
CA ASP A 51 4.54 -3.92 -21.83
C ASP A 51 4.18 -2.47 -21.42
N ARG A 52 4.59 -2.01 -20.24
CA ARG A 52 4.26 -0.67 -19.73
C ARG A 52 5.28 0.41 -20.10
N GLY A 53 6.44 0.02 -20.63
CA GLY A 53 7.52 0.95 -20.98
C GLY A 53 7.88 1.88 -19.82
N VAL A 54 8.03 3.18 -20.07
CA VAL A 54 8.39 4.17 -19.03
C VAL A 54 7.41 4.19 -17.85
N ASN A 55 6.11 3.98 -18.08
CA ASN A 55 5.11 3.89 -17.00
C ASN A 55 5.18 2.57 -16.22
N GLY A 56 6.03 1.62 -16.63
CA GLY A 56 6.39 0.46 -15.82
C GLY A 56 7.25 0.84 -14.61
N GLN A 57 7.85 2.04 -14.63
CA GLN A 57 8.54 2.62 -13.48
C GLN A 57 7.61 3.56 -12.72
N TRP A 58 7.62 3.43 -11.39
CA TRP A 58 6.77 4.23 -10.54
C TRP A 58 7.34 4.35 -9.12
N VAL A 59 6.85 5.37 -8.42
CA VAL A 59 7.04 5.60 -7.00
C VAL A 59 5.68 5.54 -6.31
N LYS A 60 5.61 4.90 -5.15
CA LYS A 60 4.47 5.00 -4.23
C LYS A 60 4.91 5.82 -3.03
N LEU A 61 4.24 6.96 -2.82
CA LEU A 61 4.40 7.75 -1.60
C LEU A 61 3.22 7.49 -0.66
N THR A 62 3.49 7.40 0.63
CA THR A 62 2.46 7.22 1.67
C THR A 62 2.59 8.31 2.72
N ASN A 63 1.46 8.82 3.22
CA ASN A 63 1.43 9.81 4.28
C ASN A 63 1.09 9.17 5.64
N ASP A 64 2.10 8.97 6.49
CA ASP A 64 1.91 8.45 7.85
C ASP A 64 1.55 9.53 8.88
N ARG A 65 1.37 10.78 8.44
CA ARG A 65 0.93 11.85 9.33
C ARG A 65 -0.56 11.70 9.61
N HIS A 66 -0.97 12.21 10.76
CA HIS A 66 -2.38 12.29 11.16
C HIS A 66 -3.16 13.43 10.48
N TYR A 67 -2.53 14.17 9.56
CA TYR A 67 -3.16 15.26 8.80
C TYR A 67 -2.86 15.16 7.30
N THR A 68 -3.71 15.81 6.49
CA THR A 68 -3.54 15.84 5.03
C THR A 68 -2.34 16.71 4.65
N VAL A 69 -1.49 16.21 3.75
CA VAL A 69 -0.36 16.95 3.19
C VAL A 69 -0.68 17.34 1.75
N ASP A 70 -0.46 18.60 1.41
CA ASP A 70 -0.46 19.04 0.01
C ASP A 70 0.95 18.87 -0.57
N LEU A 71 1.05 18.09 -1.64
CA LEU A 71 2.31 17.82 -2.35
C LEU A 71 2.69 18.89 -3.36
N ARG A 72 1.89 19.96 -3.52
CA ARG A 72 2.21 21.05 -4.45
C ARG A 72 3.63 21.57 -4.21
N GLY A 73 4.44 21.54 -5.27
CA GLY A 73 5.81 22.07 -5.22
C GLY A 73 6.83 21.16 -4.53
N TRP A 74 6.42 19.99 -4.01
CA TRP A 74 7.35 18.96 -3.57
C TRP A 74 8.14 18.42 -4.75
N THR A 75 9.34 17.91 -4.52
CA THR A 75 10.18 17.35 -5.59
C THR A 75 10.54 15.89 -5.35
N LEU A 76 10.57 15.15 -6.45
CA LEU A 76 11.27 13.88 -6.56
C LEU A 76 12.59 14.11 -7.29
N ASP A 77 13.69 13.91 -6.59
CA ASP A 77 15.03 14.02 -7.16
C ASP A 77 15.57 12.61 -7.41
N GLU A 78 16.07 12.39 -8.62
CA GLU A 78 16.81 11.19 -9.02
C GLU A 78 18.31 11.52 -9.12
N ARG A 79 19.14 10.76 -8.39
CA ARG A 79 20.51 11.15 -8.09
C ARG A 79 21.46 10.99 -9.26
N HIS A 80 21.38 9.89 -10.00
CA HIS A 80 22.35 9.52 -11.03
C HIS A 80 22.32 10.49 -12.22
N ASP A 81 21.14 10.74 -12.78
CA ASP A 81 20.98 11.65 -13.92
C ASP A 81 20.61 13.09 -13.50
N ARG A 82 20.59 13.36 -12.19
CA ARG A 82 20.28 14.68 -11.59
C ARG A 82 18.96 15.25 -12.09
N ARG A 83 17.94 14.41 -12.16
CA ARG A 83 16.60 14.82 -12.60
C ARG A 83 15.77 15.25 -11.40
N HIS A 84 14.98 16.28 -11.61
CA HIS A 84 14.12 16.89 -10.60
C HIS A 84 12.71 17.02 -11.16
N PHE A 85 11.74 16.42 -10.47
CA PHE A 85 10.35 16.47 -10.88
C PHE A 85 9.54 17.18 -9.82
N VAL A 86 8.90 18.29 -10.19
CA VAL A 86 8.00 19.04 -9.32
C VAL A 86 6.63 18.38 -9.35
N LEU A 87 6.08 18.05 -8.18
CA LEU A 87 4.76 17.47 -8.06
C LEU A 87 3.68 18.56 -8.17
N PRO A 88 2.55 18.24 -8.84
CA PRO A 88 1.41 19.13 -8.90
C PRO A 88 0.71 19.22 -7.54
N GLU A 89 -0.37 20.00 -7.46
CA GLU A 89 -1.26 19.91 -6.31
C GLU A 89 -1.80 18.49 -6.16
N HIS A 90 -1.61 17.92 -4.98
CA HIS A 90 -2.21 16.64 -4.62
C HIS A 90 -2.38 16.59 -3.10
N ARG A 91 -3.63 16.49 -2.65
CA ARG A 91 -3.98 16.38 -1.24
C ARG A 91 -3.90 14.94 -0.78
N LEU A 92 -2.76 14.57 -0.22
CA LEU A 92 -2.50 13.23 0.31
C LEU A 92 -3.04 13.11 1.73
N ARG A 93 -4.17 12.42 1.89
CA ARG A 93 -4.85 12.22 3.17
C ARG A 93 -4.01 11.36 4.16
N PRO A 94 -4.30 11.40 5.47
CA PRO A 94 -3.69 10.50 6.44
C PRO A 94 -3.84 9.03 6.02
N GLY A 95 -2.76 8.27 6.09
CA GLY A 95 -2.70 6.85 5.73
C GLY A 95 -2.91 6.55 4.25
N ALA A 96 -3.10 7.56 3.40
CA ALA A 96 -3.30 7.37 1.97
C ALA A 96 -1.97 7.32 1.23
N SER A 97 -2.01 6.72 0.03
CA SER A 97 -0.89 6.66 -0.88
C SER A 97 -1.22 7.29 -2.23
N VAL A 98 -0.18 7.80 -2.90
CA VAL A 98 -0.23 8.26 -4.29
C VAL A 98 0.83 7.52 -5.10
N TRP A 99 0.46 7.12 -6.31
CA TRP A 99 1.31 6.50 -7.30
C TRP A 99 1.79 7.54 -8.31
N ILE A 100 3.10 7.60 -8.50
CA ILE A 100 3.75 8.57 -9.38
C ILE A 100 4.47 7.76 -10.48
N TYR A 101 3.89 7.76 -11.67
CA TYR A 101 4.41 7.04 -12.83
C TYR A 101 5.42 7.89 -13.60
N SER A 102 6.50 7.26 -14.04
CA SER A 102 7.60 7.99 -14.67
C SER A 102 7.26 8.59 -16.05
N GLY A 103 6.36 7.98 -16.81
CA GLY A 103 6.08 8.37 -18.19
C GLY A 103 4.94 9.39 -18.31
N ARG A 104 4.35 9.47 -19.52
CA ARG A 104 3.22 10.34 -19.83
C ARG A 104 1.89 9.71 -19.40
N GLY A 105 0.94 10.56 -19.03
CA GLY A 105 -0.43 10.20 -18.69
C GLY A 105 -1.20 11.43 -18.22
N HIS A 106 -2.42 11.22 -17.73
CA HIS A 106 -3.23 12.28 -17.14
C HIS A 106 -3.43 12.00 -15.64
N ASP A 107 -3.09 12.97 -14.82
CA ASP A 107 -3.23 12.87 -13.37
C ASP A 107 -4.69 12.60 -12.99
N SER A 108 -4.93 11.57 -12.18
CA SER A 108 -6.29 11.16 -11.82
C SER A 108 -6.32 10.34 -10.54
N GLY A 109 -7.22 10.72 -9.63
CA GLY A 109 -7.36 10.05 -8.35
C GLY A 109 -6.04 10.02 -7.59
N ALA A 110 -5.52 8.82 -7.35
CA ALA A 110 -4.25 8.57 -6.66
C ALA A 110 -3.06 8.35 -7.63
N ASN A 111 -3.15 8.85 -8.88
CA ASN A 111 -2.12 8.68 -9.90
C ASN A 111 -1.62 10.04 -10.41
N ILE A 112 -0.30 10.20 -10.45
CA ILE A 112 0.42 11.35 -11.01
C ILE A 112 1.39 10.84 -12.10
N TYR A 113 1.60 11.61 -13.16
CA TYR A 113 2.49 11.24 -14.27
C TYR A 113 3.58 12.30 -14.47
N LEU A 114 4.85 11.89 -14.43
CA LEU A 114 6.00 12.80 -14.53
C LEU A 114 6.23 13.32 -15.96
N GLY A 115 5.62 12.70 -16.97
CA GLY A 115 5.75 13.11 -18.36
C GLY A 115 7.08 12.75 -19.02
N SER A 116 7.93 11.95 -18.37
CA SER A 116 9.25 11.60 -18.91
C SER A 116 9.14 10.85 -20.24
N ARG A 117 10.09 11.10 -21.15
CA ARG A 117 10.24 10.36 -22.40
C ARG A 117 11.12 9.10 -22.25
N GLY A 118 11.85 8.99 -21.14
CA GLY A 118 12.74 7.87 -20.85
C GLY A 118 12.65 7.40 -19.41
N TYR A 119 13.24 6.25 -19.13
CA TYR A 119 13.29 5.67 -17.80
C TYR A 119 13.91 6.63 -16.79
N VAL A 120 13.24 6.79 -15.65
CA VAL A 120 13.63 7.68 -14.55
C VAL A 120 14.52 6.97 -13.55
N TRP A 121 14.13 5.80 -13.09
CA TRP A 121 14.83 5.15 -11.99
C TRP A 121 15.91 4.20 -12.53
N ARG A 122 17.17 4.36 -12.12
CA ARG A 122 18.26 3.51 -12.66
C ARG A 122 18.16 2.07 -12.16
N TRP A 123 18.25 1.10 -13.07
CA TRP A 123 18.09 -0.32 -12.73
C TRP A 123 19.31 -0.96 -12.06
N ASN A 124 20.48 -0.35 -12.21
CA ASN A 124 21.76 -0.81 -11.68
C ASN A 124 22.10 -0.20 -10.31
N GLY A 125 21.16 0.56 -9.72
CA GLY A 125 21.30 1.22 -8.43
C GLY A 125 21.16 2.73 -8.55
N ASP A 126 20.44 3.31 -7.60
CA ASP A 126 20.10 4.73 -7.57
C ASP A 126 19.69 5.17 -6.16
N THR A 127 19.46 6.47 -6.01
CA THR A 127 18.83 7.05 -4.83
C THR A 127 17.76 8.05 -5.27
N ALA A 128 16.52 7.79 -4.86
CA ALA A 128 15.44 8.77 -4.93
C ALA A 128 15.44 9.64 -3.65
N THR A 129 15.26 10.95 -3.80
CA THR A 129 15.09 11.88 -2.68
C THR A 129 13.77 12.62 -2.80
N LEU A 130 12.99 12.64 -1.72
CA LEU A 130 11.75 13.40 -1.62
C LEU A 130 12.05 14.71 -0.86
N ARG A 131 11.64 15.84 -1.41
CA ARG A 131 11.74 17.15 -0.76
C ARG A 131 10.40 17.85 -0.73
N ASN A 132 10.14 18.61 0.32
CA ASN A 132 8.97 19.48 0.36
C ASN A 132 9.18 20.75 -0.48
N ALA A 133 8.15 21.59 -0.56
CA ALA A 133 8.18 22.87 -1.29
C ALA A 133 9.23 23.88 -0.79
N HIS A 134 9.78 23.69 0.42
CA HIS A 134 10.88 24.49 0.97
C HIS A 134 12.25 23.83 0.75
N HIS A 135 12.32 22.84 -0.14
CA HIS A 135 13.52 22.05 -0.45
C HIS A 135 14.09 21.26 0.74
N THR A 136 13.34 21.15 1.84
CA THR A 136 13.74 20.33 2.98
C THR A 136 13.60 18.86 2.59
N ARG A 137 14.65 18.07 2.81
CA ARG A 137 14.62 16.64 2.55
C ARG A 137 13.67 15.97 3.53
N ILE A 138 12.69 15.27 2.98
CA ILE A 138 11.67 14.54 3.72
C ILE A 138 12.07 13.08 3.86
N ASP A 139 12.49 12.46 2.77
CA ASP A 139 12.85 11.05 2.74
C ASP A 139 13.83 10.72 1.62
N THR A 140 14.50 9.57 1.72
CA THR A 140 15.37 9.01 0.70
C THR A 140 15.21 7.50 0.62
N CYS A 141 15.14 6.96 -0.59
CA CYS A 141 15.17 5.53 -0.80
C CYS A 141 16.26 5.16 -1.81
N SER A 142 17.16 4.27 -1.41
CA SER A 142 18.26 3.79 -2.25
C SER A 142 18.12 2.31 -2.53
N TRP A 143 18.58 1.90 -3.70
CA TRP A 143 18.64 0.50 -4.08
C TRP A 143 19.92 0.21 -4.85
N ASN A 144 20.25 -1.07 -4.93
CA ASN A 144 21.33 -1.58 -5.75
C ASN A 144 20.74 -2.55 -6.80
N ARG A 145 21.61 -3.16 -7.60
CA ARG A 145 21.22 -4.11 -8.67
C ARG A 145 20.85 -5.49 -8.12
N THR A 146 19.87 -5.59 -7.21
CA THR A 146 19.39 -6.87 -6.68
C THR A 146 17.86 -6.97 -6.73
N GLY A 147 17.35 -8.16 -7.03
CA GLY A 147 15.93 -8.49 -6.98
C GLY A 147 15.11 -8.16 -8.23
N ASP A 148 13.79 -8.16 -8.04
CA ASP A 148 12.76 -8.16 -9.09
C ASP A 148 12.48 -6.78 -9.70
N GLY A 149 13.30 -5.78 -9.37
CA GLY A 149 13.13 -4.42 -9.87
C GLY A 149 12.23 -3.52 -9.05
N ILE A 150 11.88 -3.95 -7.84
CA ILE A 150 11.14 -3.18 -6.83
C ILE A 150 12.01 -3.11 -5.58
N THR A 151 12.04 -1.94 -4.94
CA THR A 151 12.57 -1.78 -3.59
C THR A 151 11.44 -1.34 -2.66
N HIS A 152 11.42 -1.93 -1.45
CA HIS A 152 10.58 -1.48 -0.35
C HIS A 152 11.41 -0.52 0.48
N CYS A 153 10.88 0.68 0.65
CA CYS A 153 11.54 1.77 1.34
C CYS A 153 11.07 1.78 2.82
N SER A 154 11.88 2.33 3.72
CA SER A 154 11.81 2.09 5.18
C SER A 154 11.94 3.33 6.01
#